data_AF-A0A2V9HKA9-F1
#
_entry.id   AF-A0A2V9HKA9-F1
#
_cell.length_a   1.000
_cell.length_b   1.000
_cell.length_c   1.000
_cell.angle_alpha   90.00
_cell.angle_beta   90.00
_cell.angle_gamma   90.00
#
_symmetry.space_group_name_H-M   'P 1'
#
loop_
_entity.id
_entity.type
_entity.pdbx_description
1 polymer ?
#
loop_
_entity_poly.entity_id
_entity_poly.type
_entity_poly.pdbx_seq_one_letter_code
_entity_poly.pdbx_strand_id
1 'polypeptide(L)'
;MALCRDTSWLSDAGLLLRSSARLFLPARFVTAARYAPRLEDALEKAMLKGIAGFAKLAGSTGLVVDVSGSMNYKLSKKGETTRVDAAAGLAILLREKADEFTIATFSDTCIELPPRRGFALRDAIVGSQAHSGTYLKRALRQLHDKAAWRELDRLIVITDEQSHDGILQAWTPRAYAVNVAPYKHGISYGNGWTHVDGWSERIVDYIAAVEAQAAA
;
A
#
# COMPACT_ATOMS: atom_id res chain seq x y z
N MET A 1 -18.38 42.01 -7.92
CA MET A 1 -18.27 40.55 -8.18
C MET A 1 -16.79 40.22 -8.31
N ALA A 2 -16.12 39.98 -7.18
CA ALA A 2 -14.69 39.64 -7.13
C ALA A 2 -14.56 38.46 -6.17
N LEU A 3 -14.56 37.24 -6.72
CA LEU A 3 -14.35 36.02 -5.95
C LEU A 3 -12.84 35.83 -5.78
N CYS A 4 -12.45 35.86 -4.51
CA CYS A 4 -11.11 35.78 -3.96
C CYS A 4 -10.35 34.55 -4.50
N ARG A 5 -9.21 34.78 -5.16
CA ARG A 5 -8.21 33.76 -5.53
C ARG A 5 -7.19 33.60 -4.40
N ASP A 6 -7.64 33.27 -3.20
CA ASP A 6 -6.74 33.07 -2.07
C ASP A 6 -6.51 31.57 -1.83
N THR A 7 -5.45 31.04 -2.44
CA THR A 7 -4.91 29.68 -2.19
C THR A 7 -3.94 29.66 -1.00
N SER A 8 -3.88 30.73 -0.22
CA SER A 8 -2.95 30.92 0.89
C SER A 8 -3.11 29.92 2.04
N TRP A 9 -4.27 29.27 2.17
CA TRP A 9 -4.50 28.17 3.12
C TRP A 9 -3.81 26.85 2.75
N LEU A 10 -3.32 26.70 1.52
CA LEU A 10 -2.49 25.55 1.10
C LEU A 10 -1.02 25.72 1.48
N SER A 11 -0.51 26.96 1.56
CA SER A 11 0.82 27.27 2.10
C SER A 11 0.93 26.93 3.60
N ASP A 12 -0.19 26.94 4.32
CA ASP A 12 -0.32 26.53 5.72
C ASP A 12 -0.42 25.00 5.93
N ALA A 13 -0.25 24.19 4.88
CA ALA A 13 -0.05 22.75 5.03
C ALA A 13 1.15 22.43 5.95
N GLY A 14 2.15 23.33 6.00
CA GLY A 14 3.28 23.22 6.92
C GLY A 14 2.92 23.42 8.41
N LEU A 15 1.84 24.15 8.71
CA LEU A 15 1.36 24.39 10.08
C LEU A 15 0.44 23.24 10.55
N LEU A 16 -0.36 22.67 9.64
CA LEU A 16 -1.16 21.45 9.89
C LEU A 16 -0.29 20.20 10.14
N LEU A 17 0.93 20.17 9.61
CA LEU A 17 1.92 19.11 9.88
C LEU A 17 2.51 19.18 11.29
N ARG A 18 2.44 20.32 11.99
CA ARG A 18 3.06 20.51 13.32
C ARG A 18 2.11 20.36 14.51
N SER A 19 0.79 20.45 14.31
CA SER A 19 -0.17 20.52 15.43
C SER A 19 -0.99 19.25 15.68
N SER A 20 -0.77 18.15 14.95
CA SER A 20 -1.26 16.84 15.41
C SER A 20 -0.53 15.69 14.71
N ALA A 21 0.29 14.96 15.46
CA ALA A 21 0.85 13.66 15.10
C ALA A 21 -0.22 12.54 14.98
N ARG A 22 -1.43 12.86 14.48
CA ARG A 22 -2.62 12.00 14.62
C ARG A 22 -3.29 11.55 13.31
N LEU A 23 -3.03 12.16 12.14
CA LEU A 23 -3.91 11.95 10.96
C LEU A 23 -3.22 11.88 9.58
N PHE A 24 -1.92 11.55 9.48
CA PHE A 24 -1.29 11.32 8.17
C PHE A 24 -1.53 9.89 7.69
N LEU A 25 -2.66 9.66 7.02
CA LEU A 25 -2.99 8.37 6.42
C LEU A 25 -3.01 8.54 4.89
N PRO A 26 -2.05 7.96 4.14
CA PRO A 26 -2.04 8.01 2.68
C PRO A 26 -3.39 7.61 2.06
N ALA A 27 -4.05 6.61 2.67
CA ALA A 27 -5.39 6.17 2.29
C ALA A 27 -6.43 7.31 2.25
N ARG A 28 -6.33 8.29 3.16
CA ARG A 28 -7.27 9.44 3.21
C ARG A 28 -7.02 10.42 2.07
N PHE A 29 -5.77 10.59 1.63
CA PHE A 29 -5.45 11.40 0.46
C PHE A 29 -5.99 10.75 -0.81
N VAL A 30 -5.84 9.43 -0.93
CA VAL A 30 -6.40 8.63 -2.04
C VAL A 30 -7.92 8.77 -2.07
N THR A 31 -8.60 8.56 -0.95
CA THR A 31 -10.06 8.76 -0.84
C THR A 31 -10.44 10.21 -1.17
N ALA A 32 -9.72 11.21 -0.67
CA ALA A 32 -10.03 12.62 -0.92
C ALA A 32 -9.91 12.99 -2.40
N ALA A 33 -8.88 12.51 -3.10
CA ALA A 33 -8.69 12.77 -4.52
C ALA A 33 -9.85 12.23 -5.37
N ARG A 34 -10.41 11.06 -5.00
CA ARG A 34 -11.60 10.49 -5.64
C ARG A 34 -12.84 11.38 -5.55
N TYR A 35 -13.04 12.08 -4.43
CA TYR A 35 -14.18 13.00 -4.25
C TYR A 35 -13.89 14.44 -4.68
N ALA A 36 -12.62 14.83 -4.78
CA ALA A 36 -12.20 16.18 -5.18
C ALA A 36 -11.11 16.15 -6.28
N PRO A 37 -11.41 15.68 -7.51
CA PRO A 37 -10.41 15.56 -8.58
C PRO A 37 -9.73 16.89 -8.94
N ARG A 38 -10.42 18.02 -8.76
CA ARG A 38 -9.84 19.36 -9.02
C ARG A 38 -8.70 19.73 -8.08
N LEU A 39 -8.60 19.07 -6.93
CA LEU A 39 -7.56 19.29 -5.92
C LEU A 39 -6.48 18.21 -5.96
N GLU A 40 -6.52 17.31 -6.94
CA GLU A 40 -5.68 16.12 -6.97
C GLU A 40 -4.19 16.46 -6.92
N ASP A 41 -3.72 17.42 -7.72
CA ASP A 41 -2.33 17.88 -7.70
C ASP A 41 -1.89 18.42 -6.31
N ALA A 42 -2.76 19.18 -5.65
CA ALA A 42 -2.48 19.72 -4.32
C ALA A 42 -2.46 18.62 -3.23
N LEU A 43 -3.40 17.68 -3.33
CA LEU A 43 -3.50 16.53 -2.42
C LEU A 43 -2.30 15.60 -2.57
N GLU A 44 -1.86 15.33 -3.80
CA GLU A 44 -0.69 14.49 -4.07
C GLU A 44 0.58 15.12 -3.48
N LYS A 45 0.80 16.41 -3.72
CA LYS A 45 1.94 17.15 -3.16
C LYS A 45 1.95 17.12 -1.63
N ALA A 46 0.79 17.33 -1.00
CA ALA A 46 0.66 17.28 0.45
C ALA A 46 0.94 15.86 0.99
N MET A 47 0.44 14.83 0.30
CA MET A 47 0.69 13.43 0.63
C MET A 47 2.19 13.10 0.56
N LEU A 48 2.86 13.40 -0.56
CA LEU A 48 4.30 13.11 -0.74
C LEU A 48 5.16 13.88 0.26
N LYS A 49 4.79 15.12 0.61
CA LYS A 49 5.45 15.90 1.65
C LYS A 49 5.34 15.24 3.03
N GLY A 50 4.16 14.69 3.38
CA GLY A 50 3.97 13.96 4.62
C GLY A 50 4.76 12.64 4.64
N ILE A 51 4.83 11.95 3.49
CA ILE A 51 5.64 10.72 3.34
C ILE A 51 7.13 11.01 3.56
N ALA A 52 7.65 12.17 3.16
CA ALA A 52 9.07 12.47 3.26
C ALA A 52 9.69 12.22 4.65
N GLY A 53 8.93 12.36 5.73
CA GLY A 53 9.39 12.16 7.11
C GLY A 53 9.58 10.71 7.58
N PHE A 54 9.10 9.69 6.85
CA PHE A 54 9.23 8.28 7.26
C PHE A 54 10.61 7.70 6.96
N ALA A 55 11.00 6.67 7.71
CA ALA A 55 12.25 5.93 7.52
C ALA A 55 12.30 5.26 6.13
N LYS A 56 13.50 5.21 5.56
CA LYS A 56 13.74 4.45 4.32
C LYS A 56 13.83 2.95 4.61
N LEU A 57 13.47 2.15 3.62
CA LEU A 57 13.64 0.70 3.61
C LEU A 57 14.75 0.37 2.62
N ALA A 58 15.90 -0.06 3.16
CA ALA A 58 17.03 -0.48 2.34
C ALA A 58 16.74 -1.80 1.61
N GLY A 59 17.41 -1.99 0.47
CA GLY A 59 17.31 -3.18 -0.35
C GLY A 59 16.12 -3.17 -1.32
N SER A 60 15.92 -4.31 -1.97
CA SER A 60 14.93 -4.53 -3.01
C SER A 60 13.59 -5.00 -2.43
N THR A 61 12.53 -4.25 -2.73
CA THR A 61 11.18 -4.51 -2.23
C THR A 61 10.23 -4.85 -3.38
N GLY A 62 9.68 -6.06 -3.34
CA GLY A 62 8.52 -6.45 -4.14
C GLY A 62 7.23 -6.22 -3.37
N LEU A 63 6.29 -5.51 -3.97
CA LEU A 63 4.95 -5.32 -3.42
C LEU A 63 3.91 -6.06 -4.27
N VAL A 64 3.09 -6.87 -3.63
CA VAL A 64 1.98 -7.59 -4.26
C VAL A 64 0.67 -7.11 -3.66
N VAL A 65 -0.15 -6.45 -4.47
CA VAL A 65 -1.39 -5.80 -4.01
C VAL A 65 -2.62 -6.57 -4.47
N ASP A 66 -3.46 -6.94 -3.52
CA ASP A 66 -4.77 -7.52 -3.78
C ASP A 66 -5.71 -6.47 -4.38
N VAL A 67 -6.31 -6.78 -5.52
CA VAL A 67 -7.35 -5.98 -6.18
C VAL A 67 -8.62 -6.80 -6.41
N SER A 68 -8.83 -7.86 -5.64
CA SER A 68 -10.03 -8.69 -5.71
C SER A 68 -11.31 -7.93 -5.31
N GLY A 69 -12.48 -8.52 -5.57
CA GLY A 69 -13.76 -7.89 -5.33
C GLY A 69 -13.97 -7.44 -3.88
N SER A 70 -13.42 -8.18 -2.91
CA SER A 70 -13.49 -7.85 -1.47
C SER A 70 -12.73 -6.57 -1.13
N MET A 71 -11.71 -6.20 -1.92
CA MET A 71 -10.94 -4.98 -1.74
C MET A 71 -11.74 -3.69 -2.05
N ASN A 72 -12.89 -3.81 -2.73
CA ASN A 72 -13.80 -2.68 -2.95
C ASN A 72 -14.63 -2.31 -1.71
N TYR A 73 -14.61 -3.13 -0.67
CA TYR A 73 -15.38 -2.85 0.55
C TYR A 73 -14.75 -1.75 1.40
N LYS A 74 -15.62 -1.02 2.12
CA LYS A 74 -15.22 0.02 3.06
C LYS A 74 -14.42 -0.59 4.23
N LEU A 75 -13.37 0.11 4.66
CA LEU A 75 -12.57 -0.28 5.84
C LEU A 75 -13.38 -0.24 7.14
N SER A 76 -14.34 0.70 7.22
CA SER A 76 -15.20 0.83 8.39
C SER A 76 -16.60 1.30 7.98
N LYS A 77 -17.59 1.01 8.82
CA LYS A 77 -18.98 1.45 8.62
C LYS A 77 -19.14 2.97 8.59
N LYS A 78 -18.21 3.71 9.20
CA LYS A 78 -18.29 5.17 9.40
C LYS A 78 -17.43 5.97 8.40
N GLY A 79 -16.75 5.31 7.46
CA GLY A 79 -15.81 5.97 6.53
C GLY A 79 -16.09 5.61 5.06
N GLU A 80 -15.58 6.45 4.17
CA GLU A 80 -15.66 6.25 2.72
C GLU A 80 -14.42 5.57 2.10
N THR A 81 -13.38 5.38 2.91
CA THR A 81 -12.14 4.72 2.49
C THR A 81 -12.37 3.22 2.29
N THR A 82 -12.06 2.73 1.11
CA THR A 82 -12.10 1.32 0.74
C THR A 82 -10.79 0.62 1.11
N ARG A 83 -10.77 -0.72 1.09
CA ARG A 83 -9.53 -1.49 1.31
C ARG A 83 -8.52 -1.24 0.20
N VAL A 84 -8.99 -1.11 -1.05
CA VAL A 84 -8.13 -0.75 -2.18
C VAL A 84 -7.58 0.68 -2.04
N ASP A 85 -8.33 1.64 -1.48
CA ASP A 85 -7.80 2.98 -1.15
C ASP A 85 -6.66 2.87 -0.13
N ALA A 86 -6.83 2.02 0.89
CA ALA A 86 -5.77 1.74 1.88
C ALA A 86 -4.55 1.09 1.23
N ALA A 87 -4.76 0.05 0.43
CA ALA A 87 -3.69 -0.67 -0.25
C ALA A 87 -2.91 0.25 -1.21
N ALA A 88 -3.61 1.08 -1.98
CA ALA A 88 -2.99 2.07 -2.86
C ALA A 88 -2.21 3.13 -2.07
N GLY A 89 -2.76 3.61 -0.95
CA GLY A 89 -2.06 4.55 -0.07
C GLY A 89 -0.76 3.97 0.50
N LEU A 90 -0.80 2.73 0.96
CA LEU A 90 0.39 2.01 1.45
C LEU A 90 1.39 1.73 0.32
N ALA A 91 0.91 1.37 -0.87
CA ALA A 91 1.76 1.15 -2.03
C ALA A 91 2.54 2.41 -2.42
N ILE A 92 1.88 3.57 -2.39
CA ILE A 92 2.55 4.86 -2.63
C ILE A 92 3.58 5.14 -1.54
N LEU A 93 3.23 4.94 -0.27
CA LEU A 93 4.16 5.11 0.84
C LEU A 93 5.40 4.22 0.70
N LEU A 94 5.22 2.92 0.42
CA LEU A 94 6.32 1.96 0.26
C LEU A 94 7.18 2.28 -0.98
N ARG A 95 6.56 2.67 -2.10
CA ARG A 95 7.28 3.09 -3.31
C ARG A 95 8.23 4.26 -3.05
N GLU A 96 7.83 5.19 -2.20
CA GLU A 96 8.62 6.38 -1.86
C GLU A 96 9.70 6.11 -0.80
N LYS A 97 9.65 4.93 -0.14
CA LYS A 97 10.54 4.59 0.98
C LYS A 97 11.51 3.47 0.68
N ALA A 98 11.15 2.55 -0.20
CA ALA A 98 12.06 1.51 -0.68
C ALA A 98 13.11 2.11 -1.63
N ASP A 99 14.36 1.66 -1.52
CA ASP A 99 15.43 2.07 -2.44
C ASP A 99 15.21 1.48 -3.84
N GLU A 100 14.89 0.18 -3.91
CA GLU A 100 14.47 -0.51 -5.13
C GLU A 100 13.05 -1.05 -4.96
N PHE A 101 12.20 -0.85 -5.97
CA PHE A 101 10.78 -1.18 -5.85
C PHE A 101 10.18 -1.73 -7.14
N THR A 102 9.58 -2.90 -7.02
CA THR A 102 8.75 -3.54 -8.04
C THR A 102 7.37 -3.84 -7.45
N ILE A 103 6.33 -3.77 -8.28
CA ILE A 103 4.96 -3.98 -7.85
C ILE A 103 4.19 -4.86 -8.83
N ALA A 104 3.35 -5.72 -8.29
CA ALA A 104 2.34 -6.46 -9.02
C ALA A 104 0.98 -6.36 -8.30
N THR A 105 -0.09 -6.54 -9.05
CA THR A 105 -1.44 -6.73 -8.49
C THR A 105 -1.90 -8.16 -8.74
N PHE A 106 -2.86 -8.60 -7.94
CA PHE A 106 -3.53 -9.87 -8.17
C PHE A 106 -5.03 -9.82 -7.90
N SER A 107 -5.77 -10.58 -8.71
CA SER A 107 -7.15 -10.99 -8.48
C SER A 107 -7.30 -12.40 -9.08
N ASP A 108 -7.95 -12.52 -10.24
CA ASP A 108 -7.97 -13.76 -11.05
C ASP A 108 -6.63 -14.02 -11.74
N THR A 109 -5.90 -12.95 -12.05
CA THR A 109 -4.59 -12.99 -12.70
C THR A 109 -3.56 -12.18 -11.92
N CYS A 110 -2.28 -12.34 -12.25
CA CYS A 110 -1.19 -11.55 -11.68
C CYS A 110 -0.63 -10.61 -12.75
N ILE A 111 -0.57 -9.31 -12.44
CA ILE A 111 -0.13 -8.28 -13.38
C ILE A 111 0.95 -7.44 -12.73
N GLU A 112 2.15 -7.42 -13.32
CA GLU A 112 3.20 -6.49 -12.92
C GLU A 112 2.88 -5.08 -13.42
N LEU A 113 3.08 -4.08 -12.58
CA LEU A 113 2.77 -2.70 -12.93
C LEU A 113 4.03 -1.92 -13.31
N PRO A 114 3.92 -0.95 -14.23
CA PRO A 114 5.02 -0.04 -14.52
C PRO A 114 5.41 0.79 -13.29
N PRO A 115 6.66 1.27 -13.21
CA PRO A 115 7.15 2.07 -12.09
C PRO A 115 6.51 3.46 -12.08
N ARG A 116 5.31 3.56 -11.52
CA ARG A 116 4.58 4.81 -11.29
C ARG A 116 4.80 5.30 -9.86
N ARG A 117 4.47 6.57 -9.61
CA ARG A 117 4.53 7.22 -8.30
C ARG A 117 3.23 7.94 -8.02
N GLY A 118 2.98 8.24 -6.74
CA GLY A 118 1.81 9.00 -6.32
C GLY A 118 0.49 8.45 -6.84
N PHE A 119 -0.43 9.33 -7.25
CA PHE A 119 -1.75 8.94 -7.72
C PHE A 119 -1.75 8.22 -9.07
N ALA A 120 -0.71 8.40 -9.90
CA ALA A 120 -0.53 7.56 -11.08
C ALA A 120 -0.30 6.08 -10.72
N LEU A 121 0.29 5.79 -9.54
CA LEU A 121 0.42 4.42 -9.03
C LEU A 121 -0.92 3.89 -8.53
N ARG A 122 -1.71 4.71 -7.82
CA ARG A 122 -3.10 4.36 -7.44
C ARG A 122 -3.90 3.93 -8.66
N ASP A 123 -3.87 4.72 -9.73
CA ASP A 123 -4.65 4.46 -10.94
C ASP A 123 -4.16 3.19 -11.65
N ALA A 124 -2.86 2.95 -11.68
CA ALA A 124 -2.30 1.72 -12.21
C ALA A 124 -2.74 0.48 -11.40
N ILE A 125 -2.84 0.59 -10.08
CA ILE A 125 -3.33 -0.51 -9.21
C ILE A 125 -4.80 -0.78 -9.48
N VAL A 126 -5.66 0.24 -9.33
CA VAL A 126 -7.12 0.11 -9.46
C VAL A 126 -7.53 -0.28 -10.89
N GLY A 127 -6.83 0.24 -11.91
CA GLY A 127 -7.12 -0.04 -13.31
C GLY A 127 -6.41 -1.28 -13.87
N SER A 128 -5.68 -2.05 -13.05
CA SER A 128 -4.83 -3.15 -13.54
C SER A 128 -5.63 -4.31 -14.14
N GLN A 129 -6.74 -4.71 -13.51
CA GLN A 129 -7.60 -5.82 -13.90
C GLN A 129 -8.99 -5.69 -13.30
N ALA A 130 -9.92 -6.57 -13.69
CA ALA A 130 -11.22 -6.66 -13.05
C ALA A 130 -11.10 -7.16 -11.60
N HIS A 131 -11.87 -6.56 -10.69
CA HIS A 131 -11.88 -6.92 -9.27
C HIS A 131 -12.82 -8.10 -9.02
N SER A 132 -12.26 -9.32 -9.00
CA SER A 132 -13.00 -10.59 -9.02
C SER A 132 -12.51 -11.52 -7.90
N GLY A 133 -11.98 -12.71 -8.22
CA GLY A 133 -11.51 -13.69 -7.25
C GLY A 133 -10.18 -13.33 -6.60
N THR A 134 -9.78 -14.15 -5.64
CA THR A 134 -8.56 -13.94 -4.83
C THR A 134 -7.67 -15.19 -4.89
N TYR A 135 -6.78 -15.23 -5.89
CA TYR A 135 -5.86 -16.34 -6.17
C TYR A 135 -4.41 -15.98 -5.81
N LEU A 136 -4.16 -15.75 -4.51
CA LEU A 136 -2.88 -15.29 -4.00
C LEU A 136 -1.74 -16.29 -4.26
N LYS A 137 -1.94 -17.58 -3.97
CA LYS A 137 -0.88 -18.59 -4.16
C LYS A 137 -0.50 -18.73 -5.62
N ARG A 138 -1.48 -18.68 -6.54
CA ARG A 138 -1.24 -18.68 -7.98
C ARG A 138 -0.43 -17.46 -8.42
N ALA A 139 -0.75 -16.27 -7.91
CA ALA A 139 0.00 -15.06 -8.23
C ALA A 139 1.45 -15.15 -7.73
N LEU A 140 1.65 -15.55 -6.48
CA LEU A 140 2.98 -15.71 -5.90
C LEU A 140 3.84 -16.73 -6.64
N ARG A 141 3.28 -17.84 -7.13
CA ARG A 141 4.00 -18.80 -7.98
C ARG A 141 4.50 -18.18 -9.28
N GLN A 142 3.64 -17.43 -9.98
CA GLN A 142 4.02 -16.76 -11.23
C GLN A 142 5.12 -15.72 -11.02
N LEU A 143 5.11 -15.03 -9.89
CA LEU A 143 6.17 -14.08 -9.53
C LEU A 143 7.46 -14.81 -9.16
N HIS A 144 7.38 -15.85 -8.34
CA HIS A 144 8.55 -16.66 -7.94
C HIS A 144 9.33 -17.26 -9.13
N ASP A 145 8.64 -17.57 -10.23
CA ASP A 145 9.28 -18.09 -11.44
C ASP A 145 10.17 -17.04 -12.17
N LYS A 146 9.99 -15.76 -11.87
CA LYS A 146 10.76 -14.65 -12.44
C LYS A 146 11.97 -14.33 -11.56
N ALA A 147 13.17 -14.29 -12.15
CA ALA A 147 14.42 -14.01 -11.43
C ALA A 147 14.36 -12.68 -10.65
N ALA A 148 13.80 -11.63 -11.26
CA ALA A 148 13.67 -10.30 -10.64
C ALA A 148 12.85 -10.28 -9.33
N TRP A 149 11.99 -11.27 -9.09
CA TRP A 149 11.21 -11.42 -7.86
C TRP A 149 11.82 -12.41 -6.88
N ARG A 150 12.65 -13.34 -7.35
CA ARG A 150 13.30 -14.35 -6.52
C ARG A 150 14.47 -13.77 -5.73
N GLU A 151 15.16 -12.79 -6.32
CA GLU A 151 16.35 -12.15 -5.76
C GLU A 151 16.03 -10.95 -4.86
N LEU A 152 14.74 -10.71 -4.56
CA LEU A 152 14.33 -9.62 -3.71
C LEU A 152 14.74 -9.84 -2.25
N ASP A 153 15.18 -8.77 -1.59
CA ASP A 153 15.44 -8.76 -0.15
C ASP A 153 14.13 -8.89 0.64
N ARG A 154 13.06 -8.27 0.10
CA ARG A 154 11.76 -8.17 0.75
C ARG A 154 10.60 -8.41 -0.20
N LEU A 155 9.64 -9.19 0.27
CA LEU A 155 8.31 -9.31 -0.32
C LEU A 155 7.24 -8.82 0.66
N ILE A 156 6.35 -7.93 0.22
CA ILE A 156 5.19 -7.48 0.98
C ILE A 156 3.94 -7.83 0.18
N VAL A 157 2.98 -8.50 0.81
CA VAL A 157 1.64 -8.72 0.27
C VAL A 157 0.66 -7.85 1.03
N ILE A 158 -0.17 -7.07 0.34
CA ILE A 158 -1.29 -6.33 0.93
C ILE A 158 -2.58 -6.98 0.47
N THR A 159 -3.40 -7.43 1.41
CA THR A 159 -4.67 -8.14 1.15
C THR A 159 -5.63 -7.93 2.32
N ASP A 160 -6.88 -8.34 2.17
CA ASP A 160 -7.82 -8.54 3.29
C ASP A 160 -7.87 -9.99 3.78
N GLU A 161 -6.86 -10.79 3.40
CA GLU A 161 -6.64 -12.18 3.80
C GLU A 161 -7.73 -13.16 3.38
N GLN A 162 -8.60 -12.77 2.45
CA GLN A 162 -9.43 -13.74 1.76
C GLN A 162 -8.57 -14.40 0.67
N SER A 163 -8.41 -15.72 0.69
CA SER A 163 -7.75 -16.44 -0.41
C SER A 163 -8.45 -17.75 -0.68
N HIS A 164 -8.63 -18.07 -1.96
CA HIS A 164 -9.20 -19.33 -2.41
C HIS A 164 -8.17 -20.47 -2.47
N ASP A 165 -6.87 -20.13 -2.55
CA ASP A 165 -5.80 -21.10 -2.79
C ASP A 165 -4.67 -21.05 -1.74
N GLY A 166 -4.84 -20.22 -0.70
CA GLY A 166 -3.89 -20.02 0.40
C GLY A 166 -2.76 -19.05 0.03
N ILE A 167 -1.63 -19.18 0.72
CA ILE A 167 -0.40 -18.40 0.48
C ILE A 167 0.76 -19.34 0.18
N LEU A 168 1.64 -18.95 -0.74
CA LEU A 168 2.88 -19.71 -1.02
C LEU A 168 3.85 -19.52 0.15
N GLN A 169 4.73 -20.50 0.41
CA GLN A 169 5.81 -20.31 1.37
C GLN A 169 6.69 -19.13 0.96
N ALA A 170 7.05 -18.29 1.93
CA ALA A 170 7.95 -17.17 1.70
C ALA A 170 9.30 -17.67 1.18
N TRP A 171 9.82 -17.00 0.15
CA TRP A 171 11.13 -17.30 -0.46
C TRP A 171 12.16 -16.17 -0.26
N THR A 172 11.69 -14.98 0.14
CA THR A 172 12.56 -13.85 0.44
C THR A 172 12.98 -13.88 1.91
N PRO A 173 14.17 -13.35 2.26
CA PRO A 173 14.61 -13.25 3.66
C PRO A 173 13.63 -12.50 4.55
N ARG A 174 12.98 -11.47 4.00
CA ARG A 174 11.93 -10.69 4.66
C ARG A 174 10.63 -10.84 3.91
N ALA A 175 9.58 -11.35 4.56
CA ALA A 175 8.28 -11.55 3.93
C ALA A 175 7.14 -11.10 4.86
N TYR A 176 6.30 -10.17 4.40
CA TYR A 176 5.23 -9.57 5.21
C TYR A 176 3.87 -9.75 4.54
N ALA A 177 2.89 -10.22 5.31
CA ALA A 177 1.49 -10.24 4.90
C ALA A 177 0.74 -9.17 5.69
N VAL A 178 0.38 -8.08 5.01
CA VAL A 178 -0.31 -6.92 5.58
C VAL A 178 -1.81 -7.09 5.36
N ASN A 179 -2.54 -7.30 6.46
CA ASN A 179 -4.00 -7.38 6.44
C ASN A 179 -4.63 -6.00 6.67
N VAL A 180 -5.26 -5.45 5.63
CA VAL A 180 -5.92 -4.14 5.70
C VAL A 180 -7.35 -4.21 6.27
N ALA A 181 -7.92 -5.39 6.40
CA ALA A 181 -9.23 -5.61 6.99
C ALA A 181 -9.22 -6.90 7.84
N PRO A 182 -8.77 -6.83 9.10
CA PRO A 182 -8.62 -7.99 9.97
C PRO A 182 -9.95 -8.73 10.12
N TYR A 183 -10.06 -9.86 9.43
CA TYR A 183 -11.09 -10.85 9.63
C TYR A 183 -10.61 -11.86 10.66
N LYS A 184 -11.55 -12.52 11.35
CA LYS A 184 -11.27 -13.40 12.50
C LYS A 184 -10.43 -14.66 12.18
N HIS A 185 -10.17 -14.94 10.89
CA HIS A 185 -9.45 -16.13 10.41
C HIS A 185 -8.47 -15.73 9.28
N GLY A 186 -7.25 -15.34 9.63
CA GLY A 186 -6.21 -14.96 8.68
C GLY A 186 -5.53 -16.14 7.98
N ILE A 187 -5.11 -15.94 6.72
CA ILE A 187 -4.48 -16.97 5.89
C ILE A 187 -2.97 -17.10 6.09
N SER A 188 -2.31 -16.15 6.75
CA SER A 188 -0.85 -16.08 6.82
C SER A 188 -0.23 -16.57 8.12
N TYR A 189 -0.93 -17.39 8.91
CA TYR A 189 -0.30 -18.03 10.08
C TYR A 189 0.62 -19.17 9.63
N GLY A 190 1.93 -18.94 9.69
CA GLY A 190 2.97 -19.90 9.31
C GLY A 190 3.52 -19.69 7.89
N ASN A 191 4.45 -20.56 7.47
CA ASN A 191 5.12 -20.55 6.15
C ASN A 191 6.11 -19.39 5.88
N GLY A 192 6.74 -18.84 6.93
CA GLY A 192 7.81 -17.84 6.79
C GLY A 192 7.32 -16.39 6.62
N TRP A 193 6.02 -16.14 6.74
CA TRP A 193 5.44 -14.80 6.65
C TRP A 193 5.32 -14.14 8.03
N THR A 194 5.74 -12.89 8.12
CA THR A 194 5.41 -12.00 9.25
C THR A 194 4.07 -11.34 8.98
N HIS A 195 3.07 -11.66 9.81
CA HIS A 195 1.74 -11.08 9.69
C HIS A 195 1.69 -9.69 10.35
N VAL A 196 1.03 -8.74 9.67
CA VAL A 196 0.86 -7.36 10.15
C VAL A 196 -0.59 -6.92 9.95
N ASP A 197 -1.29 -6.67 11.05
CA ASP A 197 -2.64 -6.12 11.00
C ASP A 197 -2.62 -4.58 10.95
N GLY A 198 -3.28 -4.02 9.94
CA GLY A 198 -3.53 -2.59 9.86
C GLY A 198 -3.36 -2.01 8.47
N TRP A 199 -3.66 -0.72 8.37
CA TRP A 199 -3.59 0.04 7.12
C TRP A 199 -2.98 1.44 7.32
N SER A 200 -2.37 1.67 8.49
CA SER A 200 -1.75 2.95 8.83
C SER A 200 -0.34 3.07 8.26
N GLU A 201 0.13 4.30 8.15
CA GLU A 201 1.49 4.66 7.74
C GLU A 201 2.58 4.04 8.64
N ARG A 202 2.23 3.67 9.88
CA ARG A 202 3.12 3.03 10.86
C ARG A 202 3.59 1.64 10.46
N ILE A 203 3.02 1.04 9.41
CA ILE A 203 3.51 -0.23 8.86
C ILE A 203 4.97 -0.11 8.42
N VAL A 204 5.38 1.01 7.83
CA VAL A 204 6.78 1.21 7.43
C VAL A 204 7.71 1.30 8.64
N ASP A 205 7.30 2.04 9.67
CA ASP A 205 8.06 2.15 10.93
C ASP A 205 8.21 0.78 11.60
N TYR A 206 7.13 -0.01 11.65
CA TYR A 206 7.13 -1.36 12.19
C TYR A 206 8.07 -2.28 11.42
N ILE A 207 7.95 -2.30 10.09
CA ILE A 207 8.80 -3.12 9.22
C ILE A 207 10.28 -2.77 9.44
N ALA A 208 10.62 -1.48 9.42
CA ALA A 208 12.00 -1.01 9.63
C ALA A 208 12.54 -1.43 11.01
N ALA A 209 11.71 -1.35 12.06
CA ALA A 209 12.10 -1.74 13.41
C ALA A 209 12.34 -3.26 13.53
N VAL A 210 11.46 -4.09 12.96
CA VAL A 210 11.61 -5.56 12.96
C VAL A 210 12.90 -5.99 12.27
N GLU A 211 13.24 -5.34 11.16
CA GLU A 211 14.47 -5.67 10.44
C GLU A 211 15.73 -5.21 11.14
N ALA A 212 15.70 -4.04 11.78
CA ALA A 212 16.81 -3.57 12.58
C ALA A 212 17.09 -4.54 13.73
N GLN A 213 16.04 -5.09 14.35
CA GLN A 213 16.18 -6.10 15.40
C GLN A 213 16.73 -7.44 14.88
N ALA A 214 16.33 -7.87 13.68
CA ALA A 214 16.84 -9.11 13.09
C ALA A 214 18.29 -9.02 12.59
N ALA A 215 18.80 -7.81 12.36
CA ALA A 215 20.18 -7.54 11.94
C ALA A 215 21.16 -7.33 13.10
N ALA A 216 20.65 -7.22 14.34
CA ALA A 216 21.42 -7.02 15.57
C ALA A 216 21.78 -8.37 16.22
#